data_AF-A0A5N5U828-F1
#
_entry.id   AF-A0A5N5U828-F1
#
_cell.length_a   1.000
_cell.length_b   1.000
_cell.length_c   1.000
_cell.angle_alpha   90.00
_cell.angle_beta   90.00
_cell.angle_gamma   90.00
#
_symmetry.space_group_name_H-M   'P 1'
#
loop_
_entity.id
_entity.type
_entity.pdbx_description
1 polymer ?
#
loop_
_entity_poly.entity_id
_entity_poly.type
_entity_poly.pdbx_seq_one_letter_code
_entity_poly.pdbx_strand_id
1 'polypeptide(L)'
;MNARTVRGLQFATIQLVGIVAVIHIVVGVEVLVSLVANGLVGQYLGEYAVQRPRPLLFVPSGLAILAGLVLAGRGTVDRRTAYQLGILAMGAYLLGWLGWHTVLNHGFALTGEAPPTSSHDAGGIVAVVLTHIIDPVAETFRSAASGQGSVRTLFGIVAVALELLVVGLLAVLLRYDPGAQEGGINFGLTLSPPDR
;
A
#
# COMPACT_ATOMS: atom_id res chain seq x y z
N MET A 1 22.41 -14.94 6.68
CA MET A 1 22.63 -14.11 5.45
C MET A 1 23.92 -13.32 5.65
N ASN A 2 24.76 -13.14 4.63
CA ASN A 2 26.01 -12.39 4.83
C ASN A 2 25.75 -10.87 4.83
N ALA A 3 26.70 -10.09 5.36
CA ALA A 3 26.55 -8.64 5.54
C ALA A 3 26.39 -7.88 4.20
N ARG A 4 27.01 -8.37 3.11
CA ARG A 4 26.90 -7.74 1.78
C ARG A 4 25.47 -7.88 1.24
N THR A 5 24.87 -9.06 1.35
CA THR A 5 23.50 -9.30 0.93
C THR A 5 22.52 -8.47 1.73
N VAL A 6 22.67 -8.40 3.07
CA VAL A 6 21.80 -7.56 3.91
C VAL A 6 21.87 -6.09 3.50
N ARG A 7 23.06 -5.54 3.29
CA ARG A 7 23.23 -4.16 2.82
C ARG A 7 22.61 -3.92 1.44
N GLY A 8 22.75 -4.90 0.53
CA GLY A 8 22.11 -4.85 -0.78
C GLY A 8 20.58 -4.81 -0.68
N LEU A 9 20.00 -5.68 0.16
CA LEU A 9 18.57 -5.68 0.43
C LEU A 9 18.11 -4.38 1.09
N GLN A 10 18.83 -3.87 2.08
CA GLN A 10 18.53 -2.58 2.71
C GLN A 10 18.51 -1.45 1.69
N PHE A 11 19.52 -1.37 0.82
CA PHE A 11 19.57 -0.37 -0.22
C PHE A 11 18.36 -0.49 -1.16
N ALA A 12 18.07 -1.68 -1.67
CA ALA A 12 16.92 -1.92 -2.54
C ALA A 12 15.60 -1.54 -1.86
N THR A 13 15.41 -1.95 -0.60
CA THR A 13 14.23 -1.60 0.20
C THR A 13 14.07 -0.10 0.36
N ILE A 14 15.14 0.62 0.67
CA ILE A 14 15.11 2.10 0.80
C ILE A 14 14.65 2.75 -0.50
N GLN A 15 15.17 2.30 -1.65
CA GLN A 15 14.76 2.82 -2.95
C GLN A 15 13.27 2.55 -3.21
N LEU A 16 12.81 1.32 -2.99
CA LEU A 16 11.42 0.93 -3.25
C LEU A 16 10.44 1.64 -2.31
N VAL A 17 10.76 1.73 -1.02
CA VAL A 17 9.97 2.51 -0.03
C VAL A 17 9.89 3.97 -0.46
N GLY A 18 11.01 4.56 -0.90
CA GLY A 18 11.05 5.93 -1.41
C GLY A 18 10.16 6.12 -2.65
N ILE A 19 10.21 5.18 -3.61
CA ILE A 19 9.36 5.20 -4.80
C ILE A 19 7.88 5.14 -4.41
N VAL A 20 7.49 4.22 -3.52
CA VAL A 20 6.10 4.12 -3.04
C VAL A 20 5.66 5.43 -2.38
N ALA A 21 6.50 6.03 -1.53
CA ALA A 21 6.19 7.29 -0.89
C ALA A 21 5.96 8.43 -1.91
N VAL A 22 6.77 8.50 -2.96
CA VAL A 22 6.60 9.46 -4.05
C VAL A 22 5.30 9.21 -4.81
N ILE A 23 4.98 7.95 -5.13
CA ILE A 23 3.70 7.59 -5.78
C ILE A 23 2.52 8.07 -4.94
N HIS A 24 2.55 7.82 -3.62
CA HIS A 24 1.52 8.27 -2.69
C HIS A 24 1.34 9.78 -2.73
N ILE A 25 2.43 10.54 -2.64
CA ILE A 25 2.39 12.01 -2.67
C ILE A 25 1.87 12.51 -4.01
N VAL A 26 2.44 12.07 -5.13
CA VAL A 26 2.09 12.58 -6.47
C VAL A 26 0.62 12.29 -6.78
N VAL A 27 0.16 11.06 -6.59
CA VAL A 27 -1.24 10.68 -6.86
C VAL A 27 -2.20 11.40 -5.91
N GLY A 28 -1.84 11.54 -4.63
CA GLY A 28 -2.66 12.28 -3.69
C GLY A 28 -2.76 13.76 -4.02
N VAL A 29 -1.63 14.41 -4.31
CA VAL A 29 -1.54 15.84 -4.66
C VAL A 29 -2.28 16.12 -5.95
N GLU A 30 -2.13 15.30 -7.00
CA GLU A 30 -2.84 15.48 -8.26
C GLU A 30 -4.36 15.58 -8.05
N VAL A 31 -4.93 14.66 -7.25
CA VAL A 31 -6.37 14.68 -6.96
C VAL A 31 -6.75 15.89 -6.10
N LEU A 32 -5.97 16.25 -5.09
CA LEU A 32 -6.25 17.42 -4.25
C LEU A 32 -6.20 18.73 -5.06
N VAL A 33 -5.20 18.89 -5.93
CA VAL A 33 -5.09 20.02 -6.86
C VAL A 33 -6.30 20.08 -7.78
N SER A 34 -6.72 18.94 -8.33
CA SER A 34 -7.94 18.88 -9.15
C SER A 34 -9.18 19.30 -8.37
N LEU A 35 -9.34 18.88 -7.11
CA LEU A 35 -10.47 19.28 -6.28
C LEU A 35 -10.47 20.80 -6.02
N VAL A 36 -9.31 21.38 -5.72
CA VAL A 36 -9.15 22.82 -5.49
C VAL A 36 -9.43 23.59 -6.77
N ALA A 37 -8.81 23.21 -7.89
CA ALA A 37 -8.93 23.91 -9.17
C ALA A 37 -10.36 23.94 -9.71
N ASN A 38 -11.18 22.94 -9.36
CA ASN A 38 -12.58 22.85 -9.78
C ASN A 38 -13.57 23.33 -8.70
N GLY A 39 -13.09 23.85 -7.55
CA GLY A 39 -13.96 24.31 -6.46
C GLY A 39 -14.75 23.20 -5.75
N LEU A 40 -14.30 21.95 -5.84
CA LEU A 40 -15.01 20.76 -5.35
C LEU A 40 -14.63 20.33 -3.93
N VAL A 41 -13.76 21.07 -3.24
CA VAL A 41 -13.26 20.66 -1.92
C VAL A 41 -14.38 20.47 -0.90
N GLY A 42 -15.33 21.40 -0.83
CA GLY A 42 -16.46 21.33 0.11
C GLY A 42 -17.35 20.11 -0.14
N GLN A 43 -17.72 19.88 -1.40
CA GLN A 43 -18.51 18.71 -1.79
C GLN A 43 -17.76 17.40 -1.48
N TYR A 44 -16.46 17.35 -1.81
CA TYR A 44 -15.66 16.17 -1.52
C TYR A 44 -15.61 15.85 -0.03
N LEU A 45 -15.36 16.84 0.83
CA LEU A 45 -15.31 16.65 2.28
C LEU A 45 -16.67 16.30 2.89
N GLY A 46 -17.78 16.82 2.33
CA GLY A 46 -19.13 16.56 2.83
C GLY A 46 -19.73 15.23 2.37
N GLU A 47 -19.49 14.84 1.12
CA GLU A 47 -20.25 13.76 0.47
C GLU A 47 -19.40 12.56 0.05
N TYR A 48 -18.11 12.76 -0.24
CA TYR A 48 -17.28 11.75 -0.93
C TYR A 48 -16.04 11.30 -0.17
N ALA A 49 -15.65 11.96 0.91
CA ALA A 49 -14.39 11.66 1.61
C ALA A 49 -14.38 10.23 2.18
N VAL A 50 -15.52 9.73 2.66
CA VAL A 50 -15.66 8.37 3.19
C VAL A 50 -15.66 7.34 2.06
N GLN A 51 -16.30 7.66 0.93
CA GLN A 51 -16.44 6.84 -0.28
C GLN A 51 -15.19 6.87 -1.16
N ARG A 52 -14.32 7.86 -0.97
CA ARG A 52 -13.10 8.03 -1.76
C ARG A 52 -12.00 8.58 -0.86
N PRO A 53 -11.56 7.83 0.17
CA PRO A 53 -10.62 8.34 1.18
C PRO A 53 -9.20 8.52 0.66
N ARG A 54 -8.91 7.93 -0.51
CA ARG A 54 -7.57 7.85 -1.12
C ARG A 54 -6.81 9.19 -1.13
N PRO A 55 -7.37 10.32 -1.63
CA PRO A 55 -6.66 11.61 -1.69
C PRO A 55 -6.22 12.13 -0.31
N LEU A 56 -7.06 11.96 0.71
CA LEU A 56 -6.78 12.42 2.07
C LEU A 56 -5.75 11.55 2.80
N LEU A 57 -5.67 10.26 2.45
CA LEU A 57 -4.73 9.33 3.09
C LEU A 57 -3.38 9.27 2.37
N PHE A 58 -3.37 9.45 1.05
CA PHE A 58 -2.18 9.25 0.23
C PHE A 58 -1.09 10.28 0.52
N VAL A 59 -1.41 11.57 0.60
CA VAL A 59 -0.38 12.59 0.87
C VAL A 59 0.20 12.45 2.28
N PRO A 60 -0.61 12.38 3.36
CA PRO A 60 -0.05 12.26 4.71
C PRO A 60 0.76 10.98 4.91
N SER A 61 0.34 9.85 4.33
CA SER A 61 1.12 8.61 4.42
C SER A 61 2.43 8.68 3.68
N GLY A 62 2.46 9.22 2.46
CA GLY A 62 3.70 9.38 1.71
C GLY A 62 4.70 10.23 2.49
N LEU A 63 4.23 11.32 3.11
CA LEU A 63 5.05 12.14 4.00
C LEU A 63 5.51 11.38 5.26
N ALA A 64 4.63 10.59 5.88
CA ALA A 64 4.98 9.78 7.04
C ALA A 64 6.03 8.71 6.71
N ILE A 65 5.94 8.10 5.52
CA ILE A 65 6.93 7.12 5.04
C ILE A 65 8.29 7.80 4.84
N LEU A 66 8.33 8.98 4.19
CA LEU A 66 9.57 9.75 4.03
C LEU A 66 10.17 10.16 5.37
N ALA A 67 9.33 10.63 6.30
CA ALA A 67 9.76 10.96 7.66
C ALA A 67 10.35 9.74 8.37
N GLY A 68 9.69 8.58 8.28
CA GLY A 68 10.20 7.31 8.81
C GLY A 68 11.56 6.92 8.22
N LEU A 69 11.74 7.10 6.90
CA LEU A 69 13.00 6.84 6.22
C LEU A 69 14.13 7.75 6.73
N VAL A 70 13.84 9.04 6.92
CA VAL A 70 14.79 10.02 7.48
C VAL A 70 15.14 9.68 8.93
N LEU A 71 14.15 9.37 9.76
CA LEU A 71 14.35 9.03 11.16
C LEU A 71 15.17 7.75 11.33
N ALA A 72 14.91 6.73 10.50
CA ALA A 72 15.72 5.51 10.46
C ALA A 72 17.14 5.79 9.95
N GLY A 73 17.30 6.61 8.91
CA GLY A 73 18.61 6.99 8.36
C GLY A 73 19.48 7.79 9.33
N ARG A 74 18.86 8.56 10.23
CA ARG A 74 19.52 9.29 11.32
C ARG A 74 19.77 8.44 12.57
N GLY A 75 19.28 7.20 12.59
CA GLY A 75 19.38 6.31 13.75
C GLY A 75 18.50 6.73 14.94
N THR A 76 17.55 7.65 14.74
CA THR A 76 16.58 8.06 15.77
C THR A 76 15.56 6.95 16.04
N VAL A 77 15.26 6.15 15.02
CA VAL A 77 14.44 4.95 15.12
C VAL A 77 15.34 3.75 14.82
N ASP A 78 15.32 2.75 15.71
CA ASP A 78 16.08 1.51 15.50
C ASP A 78 15.55 0.74 14.28
N ARG A 79 16.39 -0.10 13.70
CA ARG A 79 16.05 -0.79 12.44
C ARG A 79 14.84 -1.69 12.57
N ARG A 80 14.70 -2.37 13.72
CA ARG A 80 13.60 -3.30 13.94
C ARG A 80 12.28 -2.54 13.96
N THR A 81 12.20 -1.45 14.71
CA THR A 81 11.05 -0.56 14.75
C THR A 81 10.76 0.03 13.37
N ALA A 82 11.79 0.50 12.65
CA ALA A 82 11.62 1.04 11.30
C ALA A 82 11.01 0.00 10.33
N TYR A 83 11.48 -1.25 10.38
CA TYR A 83 10.94 -2.33 9.54
C TYR A 83 9.50 -2.67 9.91
N GLN A 84 9.19 -2.76 11.20
CA GLN A 84 7.82 -3.01 11.66
C GLN A 84 6.87 -1.88 11.27
N LEU A 85 7.26 -0.62 11.46
CA LEU A 85 6.46 0.54 11.05
C LEU A 85 6.23 0.56 9.54
N GLY A 86 7.26 0.26 8.75
CA GLY A 86 7.12 0.13 7.30
C GLY A 86 6.14 -0.97 6.89
N ILE A 87 6.23 -2.14 7.52
CA ILE A 87 5.28 -3.25 7.29
C ILE A 87 3.87 -2.84 7.69
N LEU A 88 3.69 -2.19 8.84
CA LEU A 88 2.39 -1.74 9.29
C LEU A 88 1.79 -0.68 8.36
N ALA A 89 2.58 0.30 7.95
CA ALA A 89 2.13 1.35 7.04
C ALA A 89 1.67 0.76 5.71
N MET A 90 2.51 -0.03 5.05
CA MET A 90 2.19 -0.66 3.76
C MET A 90 1.07 -1.70 3.91
N GLY A 91 1.09 -2.49 4.99
CA GLY A 91 0.06 -3.47 5.31
C GLY A 91 -1.32 -2.83 5.52
N ALA A 92 -1.38 -1.67 6.18
CA ALA A 92 -2.63 -0.92 6.33
C ALA A 92 -3.18 -0.45 4.98
N TYR A 93 -2.32 -0.03 4.04
CA TYR A 93 -2.73 0.30 2.67
C TYR A 93 -3.27 -0.90 1.92
N LEU A 94 -2.56 -2.03 1.96
CA LEU A 94 -2.97 -3.26 1.28
C LEU A 94 -4.27 -3.82 1.86
N LEU A 95 -4.42 -3.85 3.18
CA LEU A 95 -5.64 -4.30 3.85
C LEU A 95 -6.80 -3.33 3.62
N GLY A 96 -6.53 -2.03 3.64
CA GLY A 96 -7.52 -1.00 3.30
C GLY A 96 -7.99 -1.14 1.86
N TRP A 97 -7.07 -1.32 0.91
CA TRP A 97 -7.37 -1.58 -0.50
C TRP A 97 -8.19 -2.86 -0.67
N LEU A 98 -7.80 -3.96 -0.02
CA LEU A 98 -8.51 -5.22 -0.09
C LEU A 98 -9.93 -5.08 0.48
N GLY A 99 -10.08 -4.51 1.68
CA GLY A 99 -11.38 -4.28 2.31
C GLY A 99 -12.27 -3.36 1.48
N TRP A 100 -11.68 -2.34 0.86
CA TRP A 100 -12.36 -1.42 -0.05
C TRP A 100 -12.94 -2.12 -1.28
N HIS A 101 -12.16 -3.02 -1.89
CA HIS A 101 -12.53 -3.71 -3.12
C HIS A 101 -13.33 -5.01 -2.91
N THR A 102 -13.39 -5.55 -1.69
CA THR A 102 -14.08 -6.81 -1.39
C THR A 102 -15.32 -6.60 -0.53
N VAL A 103 -15.16 -6.04 0.66
CA VAL A 103 -16.20 -5.98 1.70
C VAL A 103 -17.04 -4.71 1.55
N LEU A 104 -16.41 -3.58 1.24
CA LEU A 104 -17.08 -2.29 1.25
C LEU A 104 -17.74 -1.93 -0.08
N ASN A 105 -17.61 -2.78 -1.10
CA ASN A 105 -18.05 -2.55 -2.48
C ASN A 105 -17.81 -1.09 -2.92
N HIS A 106 -16.56 -0.62 -2.86
CA HIS A 106 -16.22 0.76 -3.23
C HIS A 106 -16.89 1.85 -2.36
N GLY A 107 -17.24 1.53 -1.11
CA GLY A 107 -17.88 2.45 -0.16
C GLY A 107 -19.41 2.42 -0.16
N PHE A 108 -20.04 1.68 -1.09
CA PHE A 108 -21.50 1.62 -1.22
C PHE A 108 -22.20 0.85 -0.09
N ALA A 109 -21.50 -0.10 0.54
CA ALA A 109 -22.05 -0.85 1.68
C ALA A 109 -22.40 0.04 2.88
N LEU A 110 -21.82 1.25 2.97
CA LEU A 110 -22.04 2.20 4.05
C LEU A 110 -23.07 3.30 3.72
N THR A 111 -23.44 3.47 2.44
CA THR A 111 -24.31 4.57 1.99
C THR A 111 -25.64 4.11 1.39
N GLY A 112 -25.96 2.82 1.43
CA GLY A 112 -27.30 2.28 1.12
C GLY A 112 -27.70 2.23 -0.36
N GLU A 113 -27.07 3.01 -1.23
CA GLU A 113 -27.34 3.02 -2.67
C GLU A 113 -26.12 2.52 -3.45
N ALA A 114 -26.16 1.28 -3.90
CA ALA A 114 -25.29 0.83 -4.97
C ALA A 114 -25.86 1.33 -6.31
N PRO A 115 -25.08 2.03 -7.17
CA PRO A 115 -25.49 2.27 -8.54
C PRO A 115 -25.71 0.90 -9.21
N PRO A 116 -26.66 0.78 -10.17
CA PRO A 116 -26.86 -0.45 -10.91
C PRO A 116 -25.62 -0.66 -11.80
N THR A 117 -24.60 -1.33 -11.25
CA THR A 117 -23.49 -1.83 -12.04
C THR A 117 -23.88 -3.21 -12.51
N SER A 118 -23.83 -3.39 -13.83
CA SER A 118 -23.95 -4.65 -14.54
C SER A 118 -23.38 -5.82 -13.74
N SER A 119 -24.21 -6.86 -13.60
CA SER A 119 -23.98 -8.14 -12.94
C SER A 119 -22.55 -8.67 -13.07
N HIS A 120 -21.83 -8.73 -11.96
CA HIS A 120 -20.72 -9.66 -11.79
C HIS A 120 -20.96 -10.44 -10.49
N ASP A 121 -21.08 -11.77 -10.64
CA ASP A 121 -21.22 -12.70 -9.53
C ASP A 121 -20.08 -12.47 -8.52
N ALA A 122 -20.47 -12.23 -7.27
CA ALA A 122 -19.56 -12.08 -6.14
C ALA A 122 -18.94 -13.46 -5.78
N GLY A 123 -18.04 -13.95 -6.63
CA GLY A 123 -17.15 -15.03 -6.26
C GLY A 123 -16.26 -14.55 -5.10
N GLY A 124 -16.05 -15.38 -4.07
CA GLY A 124 -15.33 -15.02 -2.85
C GLY A 124 -13.88 -14.54 -3.06
N ILE A 125 -13.11 -14.41 -1.97
CA ILE A 125 -11.76 -13.80 -1.94
C ILE A 125 -10.86 -14.26 -3.10
N VAL A 126 -10.91 -15.54 -3.48
CA VAL A 126 -10.12 -16.10 -4.59
C VAL A 126 -10.54 -15.50 -5.94
N ALA A 127 -11.84 -15.36 -6.20
CA ALA A 127 -12.33 -14.77 -7.45
C ALA A 127 -12.07 -13.26 -7.51
N VAL A 128 -12.09 -12.56 -6.37
CA VAL A 128 -11.69 -11.13 -6.33
C VAL A 128 -10.19 -10.98 -6.60
N VAL A 129 -9.33 -11.81 -6.01
CA VAL A 129 -7.88 -11.81 -6.31
C VAL A 129 -7.63 -12.12 -7.79
N LEU A 130 -8.34 -13.11 -8.36
CA LEU A 130 -8.23 -13.43 -9.78
C LEU A 130 -8.66 -12.25 -10.66
N THR A 131 -9.84 -11.68 -10.42
CA THR A 131 -10.42 -10.64 -11.29
C THR A 131 -9.85 -9.23 -11.09
N HIS A 132 -9.29 -8.91 -9.92
CA HIS A 132 -8.81 -7.56 -9.60
C HIS A 132 -7.30 -7.47 -9.44
N ILE A 133 -6.59 -8.60 -9.35
CA ILE A 133 -5.13 -8.63 -9.34
C ILE A 133 -4.62 -9.39 -10.57
N ILE A 134 -5.07 -10.63 -10.81
CA ILE A 134 -4.47 -11.46 -11.87
C ILE A 134 -4.94 -11.03 -13.27
N ASP A 135 -6.24 -10.83 -13.47
CA ASP A 135 -6.79 -10.45 -14.78
C ASP A 135 -6.33 -9.06 -15.21
N PRO A 136 -6.26 -8.03 -14.33
CA PRO A 136 -5.71 -6.74 -14.71
C PRO A 136 -4.21 -6.78 -14.95
N VAL A 137 -3.46 -7.63 -14.24
CA VAL A 137 -2.02 -7.87 -14.48
C VAL A 137 -1.81 -8.58 -15.83
N ALA A 138 -2.59 -9.62 -16.11
CA ALA A 138 -2.53 -10.37 -17.36
C ALA A 138 -2.97 -9.52 -18.55
N GLU A 139 -4.03 -8.72 -18.38
CA GLU A 139 -4.49 -7.72 -19.33
C GLU A 139 -3.46 -6.60 -19.47
N THR A 140 -2.75 -6.23 -18.40
CA THR A 140 -1.63 -5.28 -18.44
C THR A 140 -0.46 -5.82 -19.26
N PHE A 141 -0.07 -7.09 -19.10
CA PHE A 141 0.98 -7.68 -19.93
C PHE A 141 0.53 -7.80 -21.40
N ARG A 142 -0.75 -8.12 -21.63
CA ARG A 142 -1.37 -8.09 -22.97
C ARG A 142 -1.40 -6.68 -23.57
N SER A 143 -1.77 -5.69 -22.76
CA SER A 143 -1.90 -4.26 -23.10
C SER A 143 -0.56 -3.57 -23.28
N ALA A 144 0.48 -3.96 -22.55
CA ALA A 144 1.85 -3.51 -22.76
C ALA A 144 2.43 -4.11 -24.05
N ALA A 145 1.95 -5.30 -24.44
CA ALA A 145 2.25 -5.91 -25.74
C ALA A 145 1.37 -5.37 -26.89
N SER A 146 0.18 -4.81 -26.61
CA SER A 146 -0.80 -4.37 -27.62
C SER A 146 -1.07 -2.85 -27.67
N GLY A 147 -0.52 -2.06 -26.74
CA GLY A 147 -0.63 -0.59 -26.69
C GLY A 147 -1.96 -0.01 -26.19
N GLN A 148 -2.89 -0.82 -25.65
CA GLN A 148 -4.31 -0.41 -25.46
C GLN A 148 -4.85 -0.54 -24.02
N GLY A 149 -3.98 -0.46 -23.00
CA GLY A 149 -4.40 -0.47 -21.59
C GLY A 149 -4.67 0.92 -21.03
N SER A 150 -5.66 1.08 -20.15
CA SER A 150 -5.82 2.31 -19.36
C SER A 150 -4.60 2.48 -18.44
N VAL A 151 -3.76 3.46 -18.73
CA VAL A 151 -2.56 3.82 -17.97
C VAL A 151 -2.84 3.88 -16.46
N ARG A 152 -4.03 4.32 -16.07
CA ARG A 152 -4.48 4.41 -14.67
C ARG A 152 -4.57 3.06 -13.95
N THR A 153 -5.02 2.01 -14.64
CA THR A 153 -5.12 0.65 -14.09
C THR A 153 -3.72 0.04 -13.93
N LEU A 154 -2.86 0.23 -14.93
CA LEU A 154 -1.44 -0.16 -14.88
C LEU A 154 -0.74 0.44 -13.66
N PHE A 155 -0.88 1.75 -13.45
CA PHE A 155 -0.27 2.42 -12.30
C PHE A 155 -0.79 1.89 -10.96
N GLY A 156 -2.09 1.54 -10.87
CA GLY A 156 -2.67 0.93 -9.67
C GLY A 156 -2.05 -0.42 -9.34
N ILE A 157 -1.92 -1.30 -10.33
CA ILE A 157 -1.32 -2.63 -10.18
C ILE A 157 0.15 -2.52 -9.78
N VAL A 158 0.91 -1.67 -10.47
CA VAL A 158 2.34 -1.47 -10.20
C VAL A 158 2.53 -0.96 -8.77
N ALA A 159 1.70 -0.01 -8.31
CA ALA A 159 1.77 0.49 -6.94
C ALA A 159 1.54 -0.63 -5.90
N VAL A 160 0.48 -1.44 -6.06
CA VAL A 160 0.19 -2.56 -5.15
C VAL A 160 1.31 -3.61 -5.17
N ALA A 161 1.85 -3.93 -6.35
CA ALA A 161 2.97 -4.86 -6.48
C ALA A 161 4.24 -4.35 -5.77
N LEU A 162 4.52 -3.04 -5.88
CA LEU A 162 5.63 -2.41 -5.16
C LEU A 162 5.41 -2.44 -3.64
N GLU A 163 4.21 -2.14 -3.16
CA GLU A 163 3.85 -2.24 -1.73
C GLU A 163 4.06 -3.66 -1.19
N LEU A 164 3.57 -4.68 -1.91
CA LEU A 164 3.76 -6.09 -1.54
C LEU A 164 5.24 -6.48 -1.52
N LEU A 165 6.00 -6.06 -2.53
CA LEU A 165 7.44 -6.32 -2.59
C LEU A 165 8.17 -5.66 -1.42
N VAL A 166 7.82 -4.41 -1.10
CA VAL A 166 8.37 -3.69 0.06
C VAL A 166 8.06 -4.43 1.36
N VAL A 167 6.81 -4.86 1.58
CA VAL A 167 6.44 -5.64 2.77
C VAL A 167 7.26 -6.92 2.86
N GLY A 168 7.39 -7.66 1.75
CA GLY A 168 8.20 -8.88 1.69
C GLY A 168 9.67 -8.63 2.04
N LEU A 169 10.27 -7.59 1.46
CA LEU A 169 11.66 -7.22 1.73
C LEU A 169 11.87 -6.76 3.17
N LEU A 170 10.96 -5.97 3.72
CA LEU A 170 11.00 -5.55 5.12
C LEU A 170 10.85 -6.74 6.07
N ALA A 171 9.98 -7.70 5.76
CA ALA A 171 9.83 -8.92 6.54
C ALA A 171 11.09 -9.80 6.51
N VAL A 172 11.73 -9.92 5.33
CA VAL A 172 13.02 -10.59 5.17
C VAL A 172 14.09 -9.87 6.00
N LEU A 173 14.20 -8.54 5.90
CA LEU A 173 15.16 -7.75 6.67
C LEU A 173 14.91 -7.84 8.18
N LEU A 174 13.64 -7.79 8.61
CA LEU A 174 13.26 -7.96 10.01
C LEU A 174 13.70 -9.31 10.58
N ARG A 175 13.69 -10.35 9.75
CA ARG A 175 14.11 -11.71 10.16
C ARG A 175 15.63 -11.90 10.13
N TYR A 176 16.32 -11.31 9.15
CA TYR A 176 17.70 -11.68 8.82
C TYR A 176 18.74 -10.57 8.98
N ASP A 177 18.35 -9.31 9.22
CA ASP A 177 19.29 -8.24 9.56
C ASP A 177 19.77 -8.40 11.01
N PRO A 178 21.07 -8.61 11.26
CA PRO A 178 21.62 -8.64 12.62
C PRO A 178 21.43 -7.32 13.36
N GLY A 179 21.31 -6.20 12.65
CA GLY A 179 21.03 -4.89 13.25
C GLY A 179 19.57 -4.66 13.65
N ALA A 180 18.68 -5.63 13.40
CA ALA A 180 17.27 -5.57 13.76
C ALA A 180 16.88 -6.55 14.88
N GLN A 181 17.86 -7.04 15.65
CA GLN A 181 17.62 -7.99 16.75
C GLN A 181 17.21 -7.29 18.06
N GLU A 182 17.52 -6.00 18.19
CA GLU A 182 17.20 -5.19 19.36
C GLU A 182 16.11 -4.17 19.05
N GLY A 183 15.44 -3.66 20.10
CA GLY A 183 14.35 -2.70 19.97
C GLY A 183 13.05 -3.35 19.44
N GLY A 184 12.30 -2.58 18.67
CA GLY A 184 11.02 -2.97 18.08
C GLY A 184 9.80 -2.59 18.91
N ILE A 185 8.68 -2.48 18.21
CA ILE A 185 7.34 -2.35 18.79
C ILE A 185 6.97 -3.70 19.42
N ASN A 186 6.71 -3.68 20.72
CA ASN A 186 6.17 -4.82 21.43
C ASN A 186 4.64 -4.77 21.36
N PHE A 187 4.06 -5.65 20.55
CA PHE A 187 2.60 -5.78 20.43
C PHE A 187 1.96 -6.57 21.57
N GLY A 188 2.72 -6.98 22.58
CA GLY A 188 2.24 -7.81 23.69
C GLY A 188 1.88 -9.25 23.28
N LEU A 189 2.16 -9.64 22.03
CA LEU A 189 1.92 -10.98 21.52
C LEU A 189 3.13 -11.88 21.81
N THR A 190 3.20 -12.46 23.01
CA THR A 190 4.06 -13.61 23.28
C THR A 190 3.48 -14.83 22.58
N LEU A 191 3.92 -15.11 21.36
CA LEU A 191 3.71 -16.41 20.75
C LEU A 191 4.72 -17.37 21.39
N SER A 192 4.32 -18.00 22.49
CA SER A 192 5.08 -19.14 23.01
C SER A 192 5.19 -20.18 21.89
N PRO A 193 6.40 -20.67 21.57
CA PRO A 193 6.52 -21.81 20.68
C PRO A 193 5.67 -22.95 21.22
N PRO A 194 4.97 -23.73 20.38
CA PRO A 194 4.33 -24.94 20.87
C PRO A 194 5.39 -25.82 21.52
N ASP A 195 5.12 -26.25 22.75
CA ASP A 195 5.97 -27.21 23.46
C ASP A 195 6.20 -28.41 22.55
N ARG A 196 7.47 -28.75 22.31
CA ARG A 196 7.88 -29.89 21.49
C ARG A 196 7.87 -31.18 22.29
#